data_AF-A0A250FDF9-F1
#
_entry.id   AF-A0A250FDF9-F1
#
_cell.length_a   1.000
_cell.length_b   1.000
_cell.length_c   1.000
_cell.angle_alpha   90.00
_cell.angle_beta   90.00
_cell.angle_gamma   90.00
#
_symmetry.space_group_name_H-M   'P 1'
#
loop_
_entity.id
_entity.type
_entity.pdbx_description
1 polymer ?
#
loop_
_entity_poly.entity_id
_entity_poly.type
_entity_poly.pdbx_seq_one_letter_code
_entity_poly.pdbx_strand_id
1 'polypeptide(L)'
;MTEAVAKHIKKLHQLEKKGNLEVEHLLKILKTPNKEYITPLREMVAQYHWQPLNDELIIPFASWVEALCIYLEEGAQGLVKATHKTKDFFSIVFGVLEELPTEEALPAFLEIAQTFSTKITDEQEDFVKKYAYSLCNISHQLKGEKASQDLHEAFVPVLKKIIGFAQIKKNEVLMCSATVCFQAFGDKSDILYLKALSFTEAYYKNTGKTIAKRIEKKYGD
;
A
#
# COMPACT_ATOMS: atom_id res chain seq x y z
N MET A 1 12.21 28.35 -3.30
CA MET A 1 10.84 27.89 -3.62
C MET A 1 10.51 28.27 -5.05
N THR A 2 10.34 27.27 -5.89
CA THR A 2 9.88 27.37 -7.28
C THR A 2 8.44 27.87 -7.35
N GLU A 3 8.07 28.50 -8.46
CA GLU A 3 6.72 29.03 -8.68
C GLU A 3 5.65 27.93 -8.62
N ALA A 4 5.95 26.74 -9.14
CA ALA A 4 5.03 25.60 -9.11
C ALA A 4 4.71 25.16 -7.68
N VAL A 5 5.73 25.02 -6.82
CA VAL A 5 5.57 24.66 -5.40
C VAL A 5 4.79 25.74 -4.66
N ALA A 6 5.15 27.02 -4.85
CA ALA A 6 4.47 28.15 -4.22
C ALA A 6 2.98 28.21 -4.59
N LYS A 7 2.65 28.01 -5.87
CA LYS A 7 1.27 27.98 -6.38
C LYS A 7 0.48 26.82 -5.80
N HIS A 8 1.09 25.65 -5.68
CA HIS A 8 0.42 24.49 -5.12
C HIS A 8 0.17 24.66 -3.61
N ILE A 9 1.16 25.10 -2.83
CA ILE A 9 0.99 25.43 -1.41
C ILE A 9 -0.14 26.45 -1.20
N LYS A 10 -0.17 27.52 -2.00
CA LYS A 10 -1.26 28.52 -1.97
C LYS A 10 -2.63 27.87 -2.20
N LYS A 11 -2.72 26.91 -3.12
CA LYS A 11 -3.96 26.16 -3.39
C LYS A 11 -4.36 25.29 -2.19
N LEU A 12 -3.41 24.62 -1.52
CA LEU A 12 -3.68 23.82 -0.33
C LEU A 12 -4.25 24.70 0.81
N HIS A 13 -3.65 25.86 1.07
CA HIS A 13 -4.21 26.84 2.02
C HIS A 13 -5.64 27.28 1.66
N GLN A 14 -5.94 27.46 0.37
CA GLN A 14 -7.28 27.84 -0.09
C GLN A 14 -8.31 26.72 0.11
N LEU A 15 -7.92 25.46 -0.11
CA LEU A 15 -8.78 24.30 0.12
C LEU A 15 -9.07 24.15 1.62
N GLU A 16 -8.05 24.25 2.45
CA GLU A 16 -8.18 24.16 3.91
C GLU A 16 -9.12 25.23 4.47
N LYS A 17 -8.93 26.49 4.07
CA LYS A 17 -9.81 27.60 4.50
C LYS A 17 -11.27 27.43 4.09
N LYS A 18 -11.55 26.59 3.09
CA LYS A 18 -12.91 26.27 2.62
C LYS A 18 -13.46 24.97 3.22
N GLY A 19 -12.66 24.24 4.01
CA GLY A 19 -13.03 22.91 4.51
C GLY A 19 -13.07 21.83 3.42
N ASN A 20 -12.39 22.06 2.28
CA ASN A 20 -12.39 21.16 1.12
C ASN A 20 -11.03 20.48 0.91
N LEU A 21 -10.13 20.54 1.90
CA LEU A 21 -8.88 19.82 1.81
C LEU A 21 -9.14 18.33 2.00
N GLU A 22 -8.49 17.52 1.19
CA GLU A 22 -8.58 16.06 1.22
C GLU A 22 -7.16 15.50 1.08
N VAL A 23 -6.95 14.25 1.44
CA VAL A 23 -5.64 13.60 1.41
C VAL A 23 -5.09 13.57 -0.02
N GLU A 24 -5.95 13.33 -1.01
CA GLU A 24 -5.65 13.30 -2.43
C GLU A 24 -5.08 14.64 -2.94
N HIS A 25 -5.39 15.75 -2.27
CA HIS A 25 -4.77 17.03 -2.57
C HIS A 25 -3.30 17.07 -2.16
N LEU A 26 -2.96 16.47 -1.01
CA LEU A 26 -1.58 16.34 -0.55
C LEU A 26 -0.81 15.31 -1.39
N LEU A 27 -1.42 14.15 -1.68
CA LEU A 27 -0.79 13.07 -2.46
C LEU A 27 -0.40 13.48 -3.89
N LYS A 28 -1.03 14.52 -4.46
CA LYS A 28 -0.60 15.11 -5.74
C LYS A 28 0.87 15.59 -5.75
N ILE A 29 1.47 15.82 -4.58
CA ILE A 29 2.90 16.16 -4.46
C ILE A 29 3.79 15.01 -4.97
N LEU A 30 3.35 13.76 -4.81
CA LEU A 30 4.11 12.57 -5.23
C LEU A 30 4.25 12.45 -6.76
N LYS A 31 3.40 13.14 -7.53
CA LYS A 31 3.50 13.17 -9.00
C LYS A 31 4.71 13.95 -9.50
N THR A 32 5.21 14.90 -8.72
CA THR A 32 6.43 15.66 -9.03
C THR A 32 7.11 16.02 -7.71
N PRO A 33 7.79 15.05 -7.08
CA PRO A 33 8.37 15.21 -5.74
C PRO A 33 9.39 16.36 -5.71
N ASN A 34 9.32 17.21 -4.69
CA ASN A 34 10.25 18.32 -4.52
C ASN A 34 10.45 18.64 -3.03
N LYS A 35 11.71 18.69 -2.57
CA LYS A 35 12.08 18.98 -1.18
C LYS A 35 11.61 20.35 -0.68
N GLU A 36 11.37 21.31 -1.57
CA GLU A 36 10.86 22.64 -1.21
C GLU A 36 9.43 22.61 -0.62
N TYR A 37 8.68 21.50 -0.76
CA TYR A 37 7.39 21.35 -0.08
C TYR A 37 7.51 21.14 1.44
N ILE A 38 8.65 20.65 1.94
CA ILE A 38 8.79 20.18 3.33
C ILE A 38 8.49 21.30 4.33
N THR A 39 9.20 22.43 4.23
CA THR A 39 9.01 23.57 5.14
C THR A 39 7.58 24.12 5.12
N PRO A 40 7.00 24.50 3.97
CA PRO A 40 5.64 25.05 3.96
C PRO A 40 4.56 24.05 4.40
N LEU A 41 4.73 22.74 4.16
CA LEU A 41 3.81 21.75 4.69
C LEU A 41 3.87 21.65 6.22
N ARG A 42 5.07 21.68 6.81
CA ARG A 42 5.25 21.71 8.27
C ARG A 42 4.66 23.00 8.88
N GLU A 43 4.81 24.13 8.20
CA GLU A 43 4.18 25.40 8.59
C GLU A 43 2.65 25.30 8.56
N MET A 44 2.06 24.65 7.54
CA MET A 44 0.62 24.42 7.48
C MET A 44 0.13 23.58 8.66
N VAL A 45 0.83 22.49 9.01
CA VAL A 45 0.48 21.66 10.17
C VAL A 45 0.38 22.51 11.44
N ALA A 46 1.37 23.37 11.68
CA ALA A 46 1.39 24.26 12.84
C ALA A 46 0.28 25.33 12.76
N GLN A 47 0.10 25.97 11.60
CA GLN A 47 -0.87 27.04 11.41
C GLN A 47 -2.32 26.59 11.59
N TYR A 48 -2.67 25.42 11.07
CA TYR A 48 -4.03 24.89 11.10
C TYR A 48 -4.27 23.94 12.27
N HIS A 49 -3.27 23.72 13.13
CA HIS A 49 -3.33 22.80 14.27
C HIS A 49 -3.81 21.41 13.85
N TRP A 50 -3.36 20.94 12.69
CA TRP A 50 -3.69 19.60 12.22
C TRP A 50 -3.23 18.58 13.23
N GLN A 51 -4.16 17.73 13.66
CA GLN A 51 -3.86 16.72 14.65
C GLN A 51 -3.11 15.55 13.99
N PRO A 52 -2.16 14.94 14.71
CA PRO A 52 -1.61 13.65 14.31
C PRO A 52 -2.68 12.56 14.45
N LEU A 53 -2.32 11.32 14.15
CA LEU A 53 -3.19 10.17 14.36
C LEU A 53 -3.78 10.17 15.78
N ASN A 54 -5.10 10.18 15.88
CA ASN A 54 -5.86 10.15 17.11
C ASN A 54 -7.12 9.27 16.93
N ASP A 55 -7.80 8.94 18.04
CA ASP A 55 -8.95 8.03 18.03
C ASP A 55 -10.27 8.68 17.53
N GLU A 56 -10.20 9.92 17.03
CA GLU A 56 -11.37 10.64 16.51
C GLU A 56 -11.55 10.34 15.02
N LEU A 57 -12.77 10.44 14.49
CA LEU A 57 -13.09 10.24 13.06
C LEU A 57 -12.56 11.39 12.16
N ILE A 58 -11.43 11.99 12.55
CA ILE A 58 -10.80 13.13 11.88
C ILE A 58 -9.65 12.61 11.03
N ILE A 59 -9.52 13.16 9.82
CA ILE A 59 -8.39 12.85 8.94
C ILE A 59 -7.10 13.36 9.58
N PRO A 60 -6.09 12.50 9.83
CA PRO A 60 -4.85 12.90 10.51
C PRO A 60 -3.88 13.58 9.54
N PHE A 61 -4.22 14.79 9.08
CA PHE A 61 -3.42 15.51 8.08
C PHE A 61 -1.96 15.73 8.49
N ALA A 62 -1.68 15.87 9.80
CA ALA A 62 -0.29 15.99 10.26
C ALA A 62 0.52 14.72 9.99
N SER A 63 -0.07 13.54 10.17
CA SER A 63 0.60 12.27 9.88
C SER A 63 0.79 12.07 8.37
N TRP A 64 -0.16 12.49 7.54
CA TRP A 64 0.02 12.48 6.08
C TRP A 64 1.14 13.42 5.63
N VAL A 65 1.20 14.63 6.18
CA VAL A 65 2.31 15.57 5.93
C VAL A 65 3.64 14.97 6.39
N GLU A 66 3.68 14.34 7.56
CA GLU A 66 4.88 13.70 8.08
C GLU A 66 5.38 12.60 7.13
N ALA A 67 4.51 11.69 6.68
CA ALA A 67 4.88 10.64 5.74
C ALA A 67 5.36 11.22 4.39
N LEU A 68 4.70 12.26 3.88
CA LEU A 68 5.16 12.96 2.68
C LEU A 68 6.53 13.60 2.88
N CYS A 69 6.78 14.26 4.02
CA CYS A 69 8.08 14.85 4.31
C CYS A 69 9.18 13.79 4.39
N ILE A 70 8.91 12.65 5.03
CA ILE A 70 9.83 11.51 5.09
C ILE A 70 10.18 11.03 3.67
N TYR A 71 9.17 10.84 2.81
CA TYR A 71 9.41 10.47 1.42
C TYR A 71 10.22 11.52 0.64
N LEU A 72 9.88 12.81 0.81
CA LEU A 72 10.60 13.88 0.13
C LEU A 72 12.06 14.00 0.59
N GLU A 73 12.36 13.70 1.85
CA GLU A 73 13.72 13.76 2.43
C GLU A 73 14.55 12.53 2.07
N GLU A 74 13.99 11.34 2.27
CA GLU A 74 14.69 10.04 2.31
C GLU A 74 14.21 9.02 1.25
N GLY A 75 13.20 9.37 0.45
CA GLY A 75 12.59 8.48 -0.55
C GLY A 75 11.79 7.33 0.09
N ALA A 76 11.52 6.30 -0.70
CA ALA A 76 10.78 5.12 -0.25
C ALA A 76 11.48 4.40 0.93
N GLN A 77 12.81 4.48 1.03
CA GLN A 77 13.56 3.89 2.15
C GLN A 77 13.19 4.53 3.50
N GLY A 78 12.99 5.85 3.53
CA GLY A 78 12.52 6.54 4.72
C GLY A 78 11.15 6.05 5.16
N LEU A 79 10.25 5.82 4.19
CA LEU A 79 8.92 5.27 4.43
C LEU A 79 8.99 3.86 5.03
N VAL A 80 9.83 2.98 4.46
CA VAL A 80 10.02 1.62 5.00
C VAL A 80 10.42 1.66 6.47
N LYS A 81 11.42 2.47 6.84
CA LYS A 81 11.85 2.63 8.24
C LYS A 81 10.75 3.20 9.13
N ALA A 82 9.91 4.09 8.58
CA ALA A 82 8.85 4.75 9.32
C ALA A 82 7.63 3.84 9.59
N THR A 83 7.49 2.69 8.92
CA THR A 83 6.37 1.76 9.14
C THR A 83 6.18 1.31 10.58
N HIS A 84 7.24 1.32 11.39
CA HIS A 84 7.20 0.93 12.81
C HIS A 84 7.40 2.11 13.78
N LYS A 85 7.35 3.35 13.29
CA LYS A 85 7.65 4.54 14.10
C LYS A 85 6.68 4.71 15.27
N THR A 86 5.39 4.59 15.00
CA THR A 86 4.30 4.67 15.98
C THR A 86 3.17 3.73 15.57
N LYS A 87 2.31 3.39 16.53
CA LYS A 87 1.14 2.54 16.29
C LYS A 87 0.29 3.14 15.16
N ASP A 88 -0.18 2.30 14.25
CA ASP A 88 -1.09 2.63 13.13
C ASP A 88 -0.55 3.59 12.05
N PHE A 89 0.63 4.20 12.24
CA PHE A 89 1.28 5.04 11.21
C PHE A 89 1.62 4.27 9.93
N PHE A 90 1.80 2.94 10.01
CA PHE A 90 1.95 2.07 8.84
C PHE A 90 0.81 2.26 7.83
N SER A 91 -0.41 2.57 8.27
CA SER A 91 -1.55 2.79 7.38
C SER A 91 -1.36 4.02 6.49
N ILE A 92 -0.76 5.08 7.04
CA ILE A 92 -0.40 6.29 6.30
C ILE A 92 0.76 6.02 5.36
N VAL A 93 1.78 5.28 5.83
CA VAL A 93 2.94 4.90 5.00
C VAL A 93 2.48 4.11 3.78
N PHE A 94 1.65 3.09 3.95
CA PHE A 94 1.13 2.31 2.82
C PHE A 94 0.29 3.18 1.88
N GLY A 95 -0.49 4.13 2.41
CA GLY A 95 -1.23 5.07 1.58
C GLY A 95 -0.34 5.96 0.71
N VAL A 96 0.83 6.38 1.21
CA VAL A 96 1.84 7.08 0.40
C VAL A 96 2.46 6.13 -0.64
N LEU A 97 2.83 4.91 -0.24
CA LEU A 97 3.42 3.93 -1.16
C LEU A 97 2.47 3.52 -2.31
N GLU A 98 1.16 3.49 -2.07
CA GLU A 98 0.13 3.21 -3.10
C GLU A 98 0.11 4.24 -4.24
N GLU A 99 0.57 5.46 -3.98
CA GLU A 99 0.60 6.57 -4.95
C GLU A 99 1.94 6.73 -5.68
N LEU A 100 2.96 5.97 -5.27
CA LEU A 100 4.27 6.00 -5.92
C LEU A 100 4.28 5.17 -7.22
N PRO A 101 5.21 5.46 -8.14
CA PRO A 101 5.50 4.57 -9.26
C PRO A 101 5.79 3.14 -8.78
N THR A 102 5.36 2.15 -9.54
CA THR A 102 5.46 0.74 -9.14
C THR A 102 6.92 0.30 -8.95
N GLU A 103 7.84 0.88 -9.71
CA GLU A 103 9.29 0.65 -9.64
C GLU A 103 9.89 1.11 -8.29
N GLU A 104 9.28 2.12 -7.65
CA GLU A 104 9.67 2.57 -6.31
C GLU A 104 8.91 1.84 -5.21
N ALA A 105 7.61 1.58 -5.42
CA ALA A 105 6.75 0.97 -4.42
C ALA A 105 7.09 -0.50 -4.16
N LEU A 106 7.24 -1.34 -5.19
CA LEU A 106 7.43 -2.78 -5.00
C LEU A 106 8.68 -3.14 -4.18
N PRO A 107 9.87 -2.55 -4.41
CA PRO A 107 11.02 -2.79 -3.55
C PRO A 107 10.73 -2.46 -2.07
N ALA A 108 10.02 -1.36 -1.80
CA ALA A 108 9.63 -0.99 -0.44
C ALA A 108 8.68 -2.03 0.19
N PHE A 109 7.71 -2.55 -0.57
CA PHE A 109 6.85 -3.64 -0.09
C PHE A 109 7.66 -4.91 0.23
N LEU A 110 8.63 -5.28 -0.59
CA LEU A 110 9.47 -6.45 -0.33
C LEU A 110 10.32 -6.29 0.93
N GLU A 111 10.88 -5.10 1.16
CA GLU A 111 11.63 -4.82 2.38
C GLU A 111 10.71 -4.85 3.61
N ILE A 112 9.53 -4.23 3.52
CA ILE A 112 8.53 -4.28 4.60
C ILE A 112 8.11 -5.73 4.90
N ALA A 113 7.96 -6.58 3.89
CA ALA A 113 7.62 -7.98 4.09
C ALA A 113 8.66 -8.77 4.91
N GLN A 114 9.91 -8.28 4.99
CA GLN A 114 10.93 -8.90 5.84
C GLN A 114 10.59 -8.85 7.33
N THR A 115 9.77 -7.89 7.74
CA THR A 115 9.35 -7.71 9.14
C THR A 115 8.46 -8.85 9.65
N PHE A 116 7.88 -9.64 8.73
CA PHE A 116 7.08 -10.83 9.03
C PHE A 116 7.52 -12.05 8.19
N SER A 117 8.79 -12.06 7.74
CA SER A 117 9.33 -13.14 6.90
C SER A 117 9.58 -14.44 7.64
N THR A 118 9.63 -14.46 8.97
CA THR A 118 9.73 -15.71 9.75
C THR A 118 8.34 -16.26 10.06
N LYS A 119 7.48 -15.44 10.68
CA LYS A 119 6.09 -15.75 11.00
C LYS A 119 5.28 -14.45 11.05
N ILE A 120 3.97 -14.56 10.82
CA ILE A 120 3.01 -13.50 11.10
C ILE A 120 2.41 -13.81 12.48
N THR A 121 2.45 -12.84 13.40
CA THR A 121 1.83 -12.97 14.73
C THR A 121 0.44 -12.30 14.77
N ASP A 122 -0.32 -12.60 15.81
CA ASP A 122 -1.65 -12.05 16.00
C ASP A 122 -1.64 -10.52 16.15
N GLU A 123 -0.60 -9.99 16.80
CA GLU A 123 -0.39 -8.56 16.98
C GLU A 123 -0.08 -7.83 15.65
N GLN A 124 0.33 -8.57 14.62
CA GLN A 124 0.63 -8.04 13.29
C GLN A 124 -0.57 -8.10 12.35
N GLU A 125 -1.74 -8.56 12.81
CA GLU A 125 -2.89 -8.79 11.93
C GLU A 125 -3.30 -7.54 11.13
N ASP A 126 -3.45 -6.39 11.79
CA ASP A 126 -3.87 -5.16 11.11
C ASP A 126 -2.80 -4.59 10.19
N PHE A 127 -1.53 -4.75 10.56
CA PHE A 127 -0.39 -4.42 9.70
C PHE A 127 -0.41 -5.24 8.40
N VAL A 128 -0.55 -6.56 8.53
CA VAL A 128 -0.58 -7.49 7.38
C VAL A 128 -1.83 -7.30 6.53
N LYS A 129 -2.99 -6.98 7.14
CA LYS A 129 -4.19 -6.59 6.39
C LYS A 129 -3.89 -5.40 5.50
N LYS A 130 -3.36 -4.32 6.09
CA LYS A 130 -3.09 -3.10 5.32
C LYS A 130 -2.03 -3.35 4.25
N TYR A 131 -0.95 -4.07 4.56
CA TYR A 131 0.04 -4.52 3.57
C TYR A 131 -0.63 -5.22 2.38
N ALA A 132 -1.48 -6.22 2.64
CA ALA A 132 -2.10 -7.02 1.59
C ALA A 132 -3.10 -6.20 0.75
N TYR A 133 -3.87 -5.32 1.37
CA TYR A 133 -4.83 -4.46 0.66
C TYR A 133 -4.10 -3.45 -0.24
N SER A 134 -3.07 -2.81 0.28
CA SER A 134 -2.26 -1.86 -0.48
C SER A 134 -1.50 -2.55 -1.63
N LEU A 135 -0.93 -3.73 -1.39
CA LEU A 135 -0.31 -4.52 -2.45
C LEU A 135 -1.33 -4.98 -3.50
N CYS A 136 -2.56 -5.31 -3.10
CA CYS A 136 -3.63 -5.65 -4.03
C CYS A 136 -3.97 -4.48 -4.96
N ASN A 137 -4.05 -3.25 -4.42
CA ASN A 137 -4.28 -2.04 -5.21
C ASN A 137 -3.17 -1.83 -6.26
N ILE A 138 -1.90 -1.94 -5.86
CA ILE A 138 -0.76 -1.82 -6.78
C ILE A 138 -0.76 -2.94 -7.82
N SER A 139 -1.06 -4.18 -7.41
CA SER A 139 -1.08 -5.34 -8.31
C SER A 139 -2.06 -5.19 -9.49
N HIS A 140 -3.12 -4.40 -9.31
CA HIS A 140 -4.08 -4.13 -10.38
C HIS A 140 -3.50 -3.33 -11.55
N GLN A 141 -2.42 -2.58 -11.32
CA GLN A 141 -1.68 -1.87 -12.36
C GLN A 141 -0.86 -2.84 -13.24
N LEU A 142 -0.45 -3.98 -12.68
CA LEU A 142 0.45 -4.96 -13.31
C LEU A 142 -0.25 -6.20 -13.90
N LYS A 143 -1.54 -6.41 -13.60
CA LYS A 143 -2.26 -7.65 -13.91
C LYS A 143 -2.27 -8.07 -15.40
N GLY A 144 -2.00 -7.14 -16.32
CA GLY A 144 -1.95 -7.40 -17.77
C GLY A 144 -0.60 -7.94 -18.27
N GLU A 145 0.47 -7.78 -17.50
CA GLU A 145 1.85 -8.04 -17.95
C GLU A 145 2.40 -9.31 -17.32
N LYS A 146 3.09 -10.16 -18.08
CA LYS A 146 3.74 -11.36 -17.52
C LYS A 146 4.68 -10.94 -16.39
N ALA A 147 4.50 -11.56 -15.22
CA ALA A 147 5.38 -11.33 -14.08
C ALA A 147 6.82 -11.65 -14.49
N SER A 148 7.77 -10.80 -14.13
CA SER A 148 9.18 -11.20 -14.20
C SER A 148 9.42 -12.33 -13.19
N GLN A 149 10.40 -13.19 -13.50
CA GLN A 149 10.78 -14.27 -12.60
C GLN A 149 11.17 -13.73 -11.22
N ASP A 150 11.93 -12.63 -11.18
CA ASP A 150 12.36 -11.98 -9.94
C ASP A 150 11.17 -11.54 -9.06
N LEU A 151 10.13 -10.93 -9.67
CA LEU A 151 8.95 -10.51 -8.93
C LEU A 151 8.13 -11.70 -8.42
N HIS A 152 8.04 -12.77 -9.21
CA HIS A 152 7.38 -14.00 -8.81
C HIS A 152 8.08 -14.63 -7.59
N GLU A 153 9.39 -14.85 -7.69
CA GLU A 153 10.20 -15.45 -6.63
C GLU A 153 10.17 -14.63 -5.34
N ALA A 154 10.12 -13.30 -5.45
CA ALA A 154 10.05 -12.41 -4.30
C ALA A 154 8.66 -12.36 -3.63
N PHE A 155 7.58 -12.19 -4.40
CA PHE A 155 6.25 -11.94 -3.83
C PHE A 155 5.43 -13.20 -3.54
N VAL A 156 5.53 -14.25 -4.36
CA VAL A 156 4.67 -15.44 -4.18
C VAL A 156 4.84 -16.11 -2.81
N PRO A 157 6.06 -16.28 -2.25
CA PRO A 157 6.23 -16.82 -0.91
C PRO A 157 5.57 -15.95 0.18
N VAL A 158 5.63 -14.62 0.03
CA VAL A 158 4.98 -13.65 0.92
C VAL A 158 3.46 -13.80 0.86
N LEU A 159 2.89 -13.86 -0.35
CA LEU A 159 1.44 -14.03 -0.55
C LEU A 159 0.93 -15.35 0.02
N LYS A 160 1.62 -16.47 -0.21
CA LYS A 160 1.26 -17.79 0.36
C LYS A 160 1.24 -17.76 1.88
N LYS A 161 2.18 -17.03 2.49
CA LYS A 161 2.24 -16.85 3.95
C LYS A 161 1.06 -16.05 4.49
N ILE A 162 0.74 -14.92 3.85
CA ILE A 162 -0.43 -14.10 4.21
C ILE A 162 -1.72 -14.92 4.08
N ILE A 163 -1.86 -15.70 3.00
CA ILE A 163 -3.01 -16.60 2.81
C ILE A 163 -3.09 -17.64 3.94
N GLY A 164 -1.98 -18.29 4.28
CA GLY A 164 -1.97 -19.28 5.38
C GLY A 164 -2.36 -18.66 6.73
N PHE A 165 -1.86 -17.47 7.03
CA PHE A 165 -2.28 -16.72 8.22
C PHE A 165 -3.78 -16.37 8.18
N ALA A 166 -4.27 -15.86 7.04
CA ALA A 166 -5.67 -15.53 6.85
C ALA A 166 -6.61 -16.74 7.01
N GLN A 167 -6.17 -17.93 6.58
CA GLN A 167 -6.91 -19.19 6.78
C GLN A 167 -7.04 -19.54 8.26
N ILE A 168 -5.96 -19.44 9.04
CA ILE A 168 -5.97 -19.67 10.50
C ILE A 168 -6.94 -18.68 11.17
N LYS A 169 -6.92 -17.42 10.74
CA LYS A 169 -7.81 -16.36 11.24
C LYS A 169 -9.23 -16.40 10.70
N LYS A 170 -9.53 -17.28 9.73
CA LYS A 170 -10.81 -17.30 9.00
C LYS A 170 -11.16 -15.93 8.42
N ASN A 171 -10.16 -15.18 7.98
CA ASN A 171 -10.32 -13.84 7.41
C ASN A 171 -10.33 -13.93 5.88
N GLU A 172 -11.51 -14.11 5.29
CA GLU A 172 -11.64 -14.32 3.84
C GLU A 172 -11.35 -13.06 3.02
N VAL A 173 -11.52 -11.87 3.61
CA VAL A 173 -11.17 -10.59 2.94
C VAL A 173 -9.67 -10.50 2.72
N LEU A 174 -8.87 -10.80 3.75
CA LEU A 174 -7.41 -10.84 3.67
C LEU A 174 -6.94 -11.93 2.71
N MET A 175 -7.52 -13.12 2.84
CA MET A 175 -7.21 -14.25 1.96
C MET A 175 -7.50 -13.92 0.50
N CYS A 176 -8.65 -13.31 0.22
CA CYS A 176 -9.04 -12.89 -1.13
C CYS A 176 -8.08 -11.85 -1.69
N SER A 177 -7.75 -10.82 -0.90
CA SER A 177 -6.84 -9.73 -1.32
C SER A 177 -5.46 -10.27 -1.69
N ALA A 178 -4.87 -11.13 -0.84
CA ALA A 178 -3.60 -11.77 -1.15
C ALA A 178 -3.69 -12.73 -2.35
N THR A 179 -4.81 -13.43 -2.53
CA THR A 179 -5.04 -14.32 -3.68
C THR A 179 -5.14 -13.53 -4.99
N VAL A 180 -5.76 -12.34 -4.99
CA VAL A 180 -5.88 -11.48 -6.18
C VAL A 180 -4.52 -11.03 -6.70
N CYS A 181 -3.55 -10.78 -5.81
CA CYS A 181 -2.18 -10.39 -6.17
C CYS A 181 -1.46 -11.40 -7.07
N PHE A 182 -1.86 -12.68 -7.08
CA PHE A 182 -1.30 -13.68 -8.01
C PHE A 182 -1.58 -13.35 -9.48
N GLN A 183 -2.54 -12.48 -9.81
CA GLN A 183 -2.69 -11.99 -11.19
C GLN A 183 -1.47 -11.20 -11.67
N ALA A 184 -0.84 -10.45 -10.76
CA ALA A 184 0.35 -9.67 -11.05
C ALA A 184 1.61 -10.54 -10.94
N PHE A 185 1.74 -11.28 -9.84
CA PHE A 185 3.00 -11.93 -9.45
C PHE A 185 3.03 -13.44 -9.67
N GLY A 186 1.87 -14.09 -9.83
CA GLY A 186 1.77 -15.54 -10.00
C GLY A 186 1.97 -15.97 -11.44
N ASP A 187 2.34 -17.24 -11.61
CA ASP A 187 2.55 -17.87 -12.91
C ASP A 187 1.87 -19.25 -13.01
N LYS A 188 2.16 -20.01 -14.09
CA LYS A 188 1.56 -21.33 -14.31
C LYS A 188 1.82 -22.32 -13.16
N SER A 189 2.91 -22.19 -12.42
CA SER A 189 3.25 -23.09 -11.31
C SER A 189 2.30 -22.94 -10.12
N ASP A 190 1.67 -21.78 -9.95
CA ASP A 190 0.77 -21.50 -8.83
C ASP A 190 -0.68 -21.98 -9.04
N ILE A 191 -1.04 -22.41 -10.26
CA ILE A 191 -2.41 -22.75 -10.62
C ILE A 191 -3.00 -23.83 -9.69
N LEU A 192 -2.22 -24.87 -9.38
CA LEU A 192 -2.67 -25.95 -8.50
C LEU A 192 -2.92 -25.46 -7.08
N TYR A 193 -2.00 -24.63 -6.56
CA TYR A 193 -2.15 -24.00 -5.25
C TYR A 193 -3.44 -23.15 -5.19
N LEU A 194 -3.65 -22.28 -6.18
CA LEU A 194 -4.81 -21.39 -6.25
C LEU A 194 -6.13 -22.16 -6.36
N LYS A 195 -6.18 -23.25 -7.13
CA LYS A 195 -7.39 -24.08 -7.27
C LYS A 195 -7.72 -24.86 -5.99
N ALA A 196 -6.72 -25.14 -5.14
CA ALA A 196 -6.89 -25.83 -3.87
C ALA A 196 -7.34 -24.91 -2.73
N LEU A 197 -7.28 -23.59 -2.91
CA LEU A 197 -7.75 -22.64 -1.90
C LEU A 197 -9.26 -22.80 -1.67
N SER A 198 -9.62 -22.99 -0.40
CA SER A 198 -11.02 -23.12 0.03
C SER A 198 -11.49 -21.84 0.70
N PHE A 199 -12.59 -21.30 0.19
CA PHE A 199 -13.35 -20.19 0.77
C PHE A 199 -14.73 -20.70 1.15
N THR A 200 -15.18 -20.36 2.34
CA THR A 200 -16.45 -20.74 2.95
C THR A 200 -17.57 -19.75 2.64
N GLU A 201 -17.26 -18.45 2.53
CA GLU A 201 -18.28 -17.46 2.22
C GLU A 201 -18.65 -17.53 0.72
N ALA A 202 -19.95 -17.46 0.44
CA ALA A 202 -20.46 -17.54 -0.92
C ALA A 202 -19.85 -16.48 -1.85
N TYR A 203 -19.56 -15.30 -1.30
CA TYR A 203 -18.96 -14.18 -2.03
C TYR A 203 -17.53 -14.49 -2.54
N TYR A 204 -16.71 -15.19 -1.75
CA TYR A 204 -15.32 -15.50 -2.10
C TYR A 204 -15.08 -16.92 -2.65
N LYS A 205 -16.10 -17.80 -2.63
CA LYS A 205 -16.03 -19.23 -2.99
C LYS A 205 -15.24 -19.54 -4.28
N ASN A 206 -15.29 -18.66 -5.27
CA ASN A 206 -14.67 -18.87 -6.58
C ASN A 206 -13.38 -18.06 -6.81
N THR A 207 -12.86 -17.35 -5.81
CA THR A 207 -11.69 -16.47 -5.97
C THR A 207 -10.50 -17.25 -6.53
N GLY A 208 -10.02 -18.29 -5.85
CA GLY A 208 -8.85 -19.07 -6.29
C GLY A 208 -8.98 -19.61 -7.73
N LYS A 209 -10.13 -20.19 -8.06
CA LYS A 209 -10.43 -20.67 -9.43
C LYS A 209 -10.45 -19.54 -10.47
N THR A 210 -10.98 -18.38 -10.11
CA THR A 210 -11.04 -17.20 -10.99
C THR A 210 -9.64 -16.66 -11.26
N ILE A 211 -8.80 -16.57 -10.24
CA ILE A 211 -7.41 -16.12 -10.40
C ILE A 211 -6.60 -17.11 -11.24
N ALA A 212 -6.71 -18.41 -10.95
CA ALA A 212 -6.06 -19.46 -11.73
C ALA A 212 -6.40 -19.38 -13.22
N LYS A 213 -7.68 -19.21 -13.56
CA LYS A 213 -8.12 -19.02 -14.96
C LYS A 213 -7.53 -17.77 -15.61
N ARG A 214 -7.37 -16.68 -14.87
CA ARG A 214 -6.76 -15.45 -15.39
C ARG A 214 -5.27 -15.64 -15.69
N ILE A 215 -4.56 -16.38 -14.83
CA ILE A 215 -3.17 -16.77 -15.08
C ILE A 215 -3.08 -17.71 -16.29
N GLU A 216 -3.94 -18.72 -16.37
CA GLU A 216 -4.02 -19.62 -17.53
C GLU A 216 -4.22 -18.82 -18.83
N LYS A 217 -5.09 -17.82 -18.84
CA LYS A 217 -5.29 -16.94 -20.00
C LYS A 217 -4.07 -16.06 -20.30
N LYS A 218 -3.41 -15.55 -19.27
CA LYS A 218 -2.25 -14.63 -19.38
C LYS A 218 -1.00 -15.31 -19.96
N TYR A 219 -0.85 -16.62 -19.69
CA TYR A 219 0.29 -17.42 -20.14
C TYR A 219 -0.10 -18.52 -21.15
N GLY A 220 -1.37 -18.64 -21.49
CA GLY A 220 -1.86 -19.43 -22.62
C GLY A 220 -1.59 -18.67 -23.91
N ASP A 221 -1.19 -19.40 -24.95
CA ASP A 221 -0.67 -18.87 -26.21
C ASP A 221 -1.55 -17.77 -26.85
#